data_AF-A0A1Q7RVT0-F1
#
_entry.id   AF-A0A1Q7RVT0-F1
#
_cell.length_a   1.000
_cell.length_b   1.000
_cell.length_c   1.000
_cell.angle_alpha   90.00
_cell.angle_beta   90.00
_cell.angle_gamma   90.00
#
_symmetry.space_group_name_H-M   'P 1'
#
loop_
_entity.id
_entity.type
_entity.pdbx_description
1 polymer ?
#
loop_
_entity_poly.entity_id
_entity_poly.type
_entity_poly.pdbx_seq_one_letter_code
_entity_poly.pdbx_strand_id
1 'polypeptide(L)'
;MLTKDLFQRLSPRARILFIRLRSMGDCLLLTAPIRALKAQFPAFRITILVEPRFVDCFDANPDVDEILSAPDKWSFAARLLTRRFDAIVNLHGGPTSLLYSCLAWGNRIGAEHYQAARLYQGVVPRPAPDAHTVESTMALMRWLGLQSDEPPKLRYEFHPEEAARMRQKLNDRPYAVMHPGSVLETKRWQARRYGELAGCLARRGPPEKLREQLLCWVSVFPSLPS
;
A
#
# COMPACT_ATOMS: atom_id res chain seq x y z
N MET A 1 -11.16 8.58 -23.34
CA MET A 1 -9.68 8.62 -23.18
C MET A 1 -9.14 7.21 -23.39
N LEU A 2 -8.06 7.04 -24.16
CA LEU A 2 -7.40 5.73 -24.26
C LEU A 2 -6.61 5.48 -22.97
N THR A 3 -6.99 4.46 -22.20
CA THR A 3 -6.30 4.09 -20.95
C THR A 3 -5.15 3.13 -21.18
N LYS A 4 -5.25 2.28 -22.21
CA LYS A 4 -4.19 1.33 -22.56
C LYS A 4 -2.88 2.07 -22.86
N ASP A 5 -1.78 1.71 -22.22
CA ASP A 5 -0.46 2.34 -22.37
C ASP A 5 -0.43 3.84 -22.04
N LEU A 6 -1.31 4.30 -21.13
CA LEU A 6 -1.38 5.70 -20.72
C LEU A 6 -0.04 6.26 -20.25
N PHE A 7 0.67 5.57 -19.36
CA PHE A 7 1.94 6.02 -18.78
C PHE A 7 2.98 6.32 -19.85
N GLN A 8 3.00 5.56 -20.94
CA GLN A 8 3.92 5.77 -22.08
C GLN A 8 3.65 7.07 -22.85
N ARG A 9 2.43 7.64 -22.73
CA ARG A 9 2.02 8.87 -23.41
C ARG A 9 2.07 10.11 -22.53
N LEU A 10 2.24 9.94 -21.21
CA LEU A 10 2.34 11.06 -20.29
C LEU A 10 3.70 11.77 -20.44
N SER A 11 3.77 13.02 -20.04
CA SER A 11 5.05 13.74 -20.02
C SER A 11 6.04 13.05 -19.06
N PRO A 12 7.36 13.11 -19.30
CA PRO A 12 8.34 12.48 -18.41
C PRO A 12 8.28 12.95 -16.95
N ARG A 13 7.73 14.14 -16.69
CA ARG A 13 7.57 14.73 -15.35
C ARG A 13 6.12 14.72 -14.88
N ALA A 14 5.30 13.81 -15.41
CA ALA A 14 3.89 13.73 -15.09
C ALA A 14 3.63 13.54 -13.59
N ARG A 15 2.59 14.19 -13.11
CA ARG A 15 2.09 14.09 -11.74
C ARG A 15 0.95 13.11 -11.71
N ILE A 16 1.14 11.99 -11.01
CA ILE A 16 0.17 10.91 -10.93
C ILE A 16 -0.36 10.81 -9.51
N LEU A 17 -1.67 10.88 -9.35
CA LEU A 17 -2.34 10.63 -8.08
C LEU A 17 -2.88 9.20 -8.07
N PHE A 18 -2.44 8.39 -7.11
CA PHE A 18 -3.09 7.10 -6.81
C PHE A 18 -4.00 7.25 -5.60
N ILE A 19 -5.24 6.78 -5.71
CA ILE A 19 -6.21 6.81 -4.60
C ILE A 19 -6.43 5.39 -4.09
N ARG A 20 -5.92 5.11 -2.88
CA ARG A 20 -6.14 3.85 -2.16
C ARG A 20 -6.38 4.16 -0.68
N LEU A 21 -7.65 4.42 -0.34
CA LEU A 21 -8.00 4.88 1.01
C LEU A 21 -7.81 3.81 2.10
N ARG A 22 -8.07 2.54 1.76
CA ARG A 22 -8.10 1.37 2.67
C ARG A 22 -7.85 0.09 1.85
N SER A 23 -7.51 -1.06 2.43
CA SER A 23 -7.07 -1.33 3.81
C SER A 23 -5.53 -1.32 3.91
N MET A 24 -4.95 -1.50 5.11
CA MET A 24 -3.50 -1.56 5.31
C MET A 24 -2.82 -2.56 4.38
N GLY A 25 -3.41 -3.76 4.23
CA GLY A 25 -2.88 -4.78 3.33
C GLY A 25 -2.77 -4.25 1.90
N ASP A 26 -3.84 -3.67 1.38
CA ASP A 26 -3.84 -3.15 0.00
C ASP A 26 -2.94 -1.93 -0.19
N CYS A 27 -2.75 -1.12 0.86
CA CYS A 27 -1.80 -0.01 0.85
C CYS A 27 -0.37 -0.53 0.72
N LEU A 28 0.01 -1.52 1.53
CA LEU A 28 1.32 -2.16 1.41
C LEU A 28 1.48 -2.85 0.06
N LEU A 29 0.45 -3.54 -0.43
CA LEU A 29 0.45 -4.19 -1.75
C LEU A 29 0.64 -3.20 -2.91
N LEU A 30 0.20 -1.95 -2.76
CA LEU A 30 0.40 -0.90 -3.76
C LEU A 30 1.87 -0.46 -3.85
N THR A 31 2.69 -0.65 -2.81
CA THR A 31 4.10 -0.23 -2.83
C THR A 31 4.92 -0.92 -3.93
N ALA A 32 4.62 -2.20 -4.21
CA ALA A 32 5.28 -2.97 -5.27
C ALA A 32 5.05 -2.39 -6.68
N PRO A 33 3.82 -2.23 -7.19
CA PRO A 33 3.59 -1.60 -8.50
C PRO A 33 4.09 -0.15 -8.57
N ILE A 34 4.06 0.60 -7.47
CA ILE A 34 4.62 1.97 -7.43
C ILE A 34 6.14 1.94 -7.62
N ARG A 35 6.84 1.01 -6.97
CA ARG A 35 8.29 0.82 -7.17
C ARG A 35 8.61 0.44 -8.61
N ALA A 36 7.85 -0.48 -9.21
CA ALA A 36 8.02 -0.83 -10.62
C ALA A 36 7.77 0.38 -11.54
N LEU A 37 6.75 1.18 -11.24
CA LEU A 37 6.44 2.39 -11.99
C LEU A 37 7.56 3.43 -11.88
N LYS A 38 8.10 3.66 -10.68
CA LYS A 38 9.21 4.60 -10.47
C LYS A 38 10.49 4.11 -11.15
N ALA A 39 10.76 2.80 -11.16
CA ALA A 39 11.89 2.23 -11.90
C ALA A 39 11.79 2.47 -13.41
N GLN A 40 10.59 2.34 -13.98
CA GLN A 40 10.36 2.56 -15.42
C GLN A 40 10.26 4.05 -15.78
N PHE A 41 9.67 4.88 -14.92
CA PHE A 41 9.49 6.31 -15.13
C PHE A 41 10.04 7.11 -13.94
N PRO A 42 11.37 7.25 -13.80
CA PRO A 42 12.00 7.85 -12.62
C PRO A 42 11.60 9.30 -12.35
N ALA A 43 11.22 10.04 -13.40
CA ALA A 43 10.87 11.45 -13.31
C ALA A 43 9.37 11.71 -13.03
N PHE A 44 8.53 10.67 -12.99
CA PHE A 44 7.14 10.82 -12.55
C PHE A 44 7.07 11.24 -11.09
N ARG A 45 6.18 12.19 -10.80
CA ARG A 45 5.84 12.61 -9.44
C ARG A 45 4.62 11.84 -8.97
N ILE A 46 4.82 10.92 -8.05
CA ILE A 46 3.83 9.99 -7.53
C ILE A 46 3.28 10.54 -6.23
N THR A 47 1.99 10.85 -6.22
CA THR A 47 1.25 11.23 -5.02
C THR A 47 0.30 10.10 -4.63
N ILE A 48 0.28 9.71 -3.36
CA ILE A 48 -0.64 8.69 -2.83
C ILE A 48 -1.67 9.35 -1.92
N LEU A 49 -2.96 9.05 -2.13
CA LEU A 49 -4.05 9.47 -1.25
C LEU A 49 -4.59 8.29 -0.44
N VAL A 50 -4.45 8.40 0.88
CA VAL A 50 -4.81 7.39 1.90
C VAL A 50 -5.57 8.02 3.08
N GLU A 51 -6.25 7.19 3.87
CA GLU A 51 -6.72 7.61 5.19
C GLU A 51 -5.54 7.77 6.17
N PRO A 52 -5.65 8.64 7.20
CA PRO A 52 -4.54 8.94 8.11
C PRO A 52 -3.87 7.71 8.74
N ARG A 53 -4.66 6.69 9.06
CA ARG A 53 -4.18 5.46 9.70
C ARG A 53 -3.32 4.55 8.80
N PHE A 54 -3.17 4.89 7.52
CA PHE A 54 -2.35 4.14 6.55
C PHE A 54 -1.26 5.00 5.92
N VAL A 55 -0.99 6.20 6.45
CA VAL A 55 0.11 7.06 5.99
C VAL A 55 1.44 6.32 6.12
N ASP A 56 1.66 5.66 7.26
CA ASP A 56 2.89 4.92 7.57
C ASP A 56 3.16 3.74 6.62
N CYS A 57 2.17 3.31 5.83
CA CYS A 57 2.42 2.30 4.77
C CYS A 57 3.31 2.84 3.64
N PHE A 58 3.38 4.16 3.48
CA PHE A 58 4.12 4.84 2.43
C PHE A 58 5.14 5.82 2.97
N ASP A 59 5.13 6.10 4.28
CA ASP A 59 6.11 7.01 4.87
C ASP A 59 7.53 6.50 4.66
N ALA A 60 8.46 7.44 4.48
CA ALA A 60 9.85 7.19 4.07
C ALA A 60 10.06 6.40 2.75
N ASN A 61 9.01 6.03 2.01
CA ASN A 61 9.15 5.32 0.73
C ASN A 61 9.69 6.28 -0.36
N PRO A 62 10.90 6.07 -0.90
CA PRO A 62 11.51 6.99 -1.87
C PRO A 62 10.85 6.93 -3.25
N ASP A 63 9.99 5.93 -3.49
CA ASP A 63 9.21 5.81 -4.73
C ASP A 63 7.94 6.70 -4.69
N VAL A 64 7.63 7.31 -3.54
CA VAL A 64 6.48 8.20 -3.32
C VAL A 64 6.97 9.62 -3.03
N ASP A 65 6.55 10.59 -3.85
CA ASP A 65 6.97 11.99 -3.71
C ASP A 65 6.09 12.77 -2.72
N GLU A 66 4.84 12.37 -2.53
CA GLU A 66 3.90 13.05 -1.65
C GLU A 66 2.80 12.11 -1.15
N ILE A 67 2.47 12.20 0.13
CA ILE A 67 1.34 11.49 0.73
C ILE A 67 0.28 12.53 1.10
N LEU A 68 -0.92 12.37 0.54
CA LEU A 68 -2.09 13.14 0.93
C LEU A 68 -2.91 12.31 1.92
N SER A 69 -3.00 12.81 3.15
CA SER A 69 -3.82 12.24 4.22
C SER A 69 -5.15 12.98 4.30
N ALA A 70 -6.25 12.21 4.37
CA ALA A 70 -7.62 12.74 4.45
C ALA A 70 -8.24 12.54 5.85
N PRO A 71 -7.89 13.36 6.87
CA PRO A 71 -8.39 13.20 8.23
C PRO A 71 -9.87 13.60 8.40
N ASP A 72 -10.28 14.69 7.75
CA ASP A 72 -11.66 15.13 7.67
C ASP A 72 -12.07 15.25 6.20
N LYS A 73 -13.25 14.73 5.88
CA LYS A 73 -13.70 14.55 4.50
C LYS A 73 -13.84 15.88 3.76
N TRP A 74 -14.44 16.89 4.38
CA TRP A 74 -14.84 18.12 3.69
C TRP A 74 -13.70 19.13 3.60
N SER A 75 -12.95 19.31 4.67
CA SER A 75 -11.74 20.15 4.66
C SER A 75 -10.69 19.59 3.70
N PHE A 76 -10.52 18.27 3.66
CA PHE A 76 -9.60 17.64 2.71
C PHE A 76 -10.12 17.72 1.27
N ALA A 77 -11.42 17.51 1.05
CA ALA A 77 -12.06 17.72 -0.24
C ALA A 77 -11.80 19.13 -0.81
N ALA A 78 -11.91 20.16 0.03
CA ALA A 78 -11.61 21.53 -0.38
C ALA A 78 -10.15 21.72 -0.79
N ARG A 79 -9.20 21.05 -0.10
CA ARG A 79 -7.77 21.08 -0.46
C ARG A 79 -7.50 20.46 -1.83
N LEU A 80 -8.29 19.48 -2.27
CA LEU A 80 -8.12 18.85 -3.59
C LEU A 80 -8.49 19.77 -4.76
N LEU A 81 -9.37 20.75 -4.54
CA LEU A 81 -9.82 21.69 -5.57
C LEU A 81 -8.68 22.51 -6.20
N THR A 82 -7.55 22.65 -5.50
CA THR A 82 -6.37 23.38 -5.99
C THR A 82 -5.28 22.46 -6.54
N ARG A 83 -5.48 21.13 -6.47
CA ARG A 83 -4.48 20.12 -6.85
C ARG A 83 -4.66 19.74 -8.31
N ARG A 84 -3.55 19.67 -9.05
CA ARG A 84 -3.51 19.28 -10.46
C ARG A 84 -2.61 18.06 -10.67
N PHE A 85 -3.12 17.12 -11.45
CA PHE A 85 -2.47 15.87 -11.83
C PHE A 85 -2.71 15.60 -13.31
N ASP A 86 -1.75 14.96 -13.96
CA ASP A 86 -1.90 14.52 -15.35
C ASP A 86 -2.79 13.26 -15.44
N ALA A 87 -2.71 12.42 -14.40
CA ALA A 87 -3.53 11.22 -14.24
C ALA A 87 -3.94 11.01 -12.78
N ILE A 88 -5.20 10.64 -12.56
CA ILE A 88 -5.74 10.27 -11.25
C ILE A 88 -6.22 8.82 -11.35
N VAL A 89 -5.45 7.89 -10.79
CA VAL A 89 -5.73 6.45 -10.80
C VAL A 89 -6.45 6.08 -9.50
N ASN A 90 -7.76 5.89 -9.57
CA ASN A 90 -8.56 5.45 -8.43
C ASN A 90 -8.56 3.92 -8.36
N LEU A 91 -7.83 3.38 -7.38
CA LEU A 91 -7.70 1.94 -7.14
C LEU A 91 -8.65 1.46 -6.02
N HIS A 92 -9.52 2.33 -5.49
CA HIS A 92 -10.39 2.01 -4.35
C HIS A 92 -11.85 1.75 -4.76
N GLY A 93 -12.39 2.47 -5.74
CA GLY A 93 -13.73 2.22 -6.31
C GLY A 93 -14.95 2.60 -5.47
N GLY A 94 -14.78 3.17 -4.28
CA GLY A 94 -15.87 3.62 -3.41
C GLY A 94 -16.34 5.05 -3.68
N PRO A 95 -17.52 5.46 -3.16
CA PRO A 95 -18.06 6.82 -3.33
C PRO A 95 -17.12 7.93 -2.83
N THR A 96 -16.44 7.70 -1.70
CA THR A 96 -15.49 8.67 -1.14
C THR A 96 -14.27 8.86 -2.04
N SER A 97 -13.71 7.78 -2.59
CA SER A 97 -12.54 7.91 -3.49
C SER A 97 -12.93 8.55 -4.82
N LEU A 98 -14.15 8.31 -5.31
CA LEU A 98 -14.70 9.00 -6.47
C LEU A 98 -14.92 10.49 -6.22
N LEU A 99 -15.46 10.86 -5.06
CA LEU A 99 -15.58 12.28 -4.67
C LEU A 99 -14.21 12.96 -4.73
N TYR A 100 -13.19 12.37 -4.09
CA TYR A 100 -11.84 12.92 -4.11
C TYR A 100 -11.25 12.98 -5.51
N SER A 101 -11.45 11.97 -6.36
CA SER A 101 -10.97 12.03 -7.73
C SER A 101 -11.64 13.16 -8.52
N CYS A 102 -12.95 13.38 -8.36
CA CYS A 102 -13.71 14.45 -9.03
C CYS A 102 -13.32 15.86 -8.59
N LEU A 103 -12.85 16.04 -7.35
CA LEU A 103 -12.47 17.35 -6.83
C LEU A 103 -11.06 17.77 -7.21
N ALA A 104 -10.17 16.82 -7.50
CA ALA A 104 -8.86 17.11 -8.05
C ALA A 104 -8.94 17.34 -9.57
N TRP A 105 -8.07 18.21 -10.09
CA TRP A 105 -7.97 18.44 -11.52
C TRP A 105 -7.07 17.38 -12.16
N GLY A 106 -7.60 16.65 -13.13
CA GLY A 106 -6.82 15.66 -13.89
C GLY A 106 -7.70 14.62 -14.58
N ASN A 107 -7.09 13.80 -15.43
CA ASN A 107 -7.78 12.70 -16.09
C ASN A 107 -8.04 11.56 -15.10
N ARG A 108 -9.31 11.32 -14.77
CA ARG A 108 -9.70 10.30 -13.80
C ARG A 108 -9.81 8.94 -14.47
N ILE A 109 -9.14 7.97 -13.88
CA ILE A 109 -9.10 6.58 -14.29
C ILE A 109 -9.69 5.73 -13.17
N GLY A 110 -10.69 4.92 -13.51
CA GLY A 110 -11.31 3.96 -12.62
C GLY A 110 -11.47 2.61 -13.31
N ALA A 111 -12.05 1.61 -12.63
CA ALA A 111 -12.26 0.28 -13.21
C ALA A 111 -13.71 0.09 -13.71
N GLU A 112 -13.89 -0.77 -14.71
CA GLU A 112 -15.19 -1.05 -15.35
C GLU A 112 -16.28 -1.48 -14.37
N HIS A 113 -15.89 -2.24 -13.35
CA HIS A 113 -16.82 -2.81 -12.36
C HIS A 113 -17.21 -1.82 -11.25
N TYR A 114 -16.71 -0.58 -11.28
CA TYR A 114 -17.11 0.43 -10.30
C TYR A 114 -18.53 0.91 -10.57
N GLN A 115 -19.34 1.05 -9.52
CA GLN A 115 -20.76 1.44 -9.62
C GLN A 115 -20.98 2.73 -10.42
N ALA A 116 -20.01 3.64 -10.40
CA ALA A 116 -20.05 4.92 -11.12
C ALA A 116 -18.92 5.04 -12.16
N ALA A 117 -18.58 3.95 -12.86
CA ALA A 117 -17.54 3.93 -13.91
C ALA A 117 -17.71 5.05 -14.96
N ARG A 118 -18.95 5.43 -15.28
CA ARG A 118 -19.28 6.53 -16.22
C ARG A 118 -18.77 7.92 -15.82
N LEU A 119 -18.38 8.14 -14.55
CA LEU A 119 -17.86 9.43 -14.07
C LEU A 119 -16.34 9.57 -14.25
N TYR A 120 -15.67 8.49 -14.68
CA TYR A 120 -14.26 8.49 -15.04
C TYR A 120 -14.08 8.80 -16.52
N GLN A 121 -12.99 9.48 -16.88
CA GLN A 121 -12.65 9.80 -18.28
C GLN A 121 -12.00 8.60 -18.97
N GLY A 122 -11.29 7.79 -18.19
CA GLY A 122 -10.67 6.55 -18.60
C GLY A 122 -11.15 5.40 -17.72
N VAL A 123 -11.34 4.24 -18.33
CA VAL A 123 -11.71 3.02 -17.60
C VAL A 123 -10.68 1.92 -17.90
N VAL A 124 -10.28 1.18 -16.88
CA VAL A 124 -9.42 -0.01 -16.99
C VAL A 124 -10.27 -1.29 -16.86
N PRO A 125 -9.88 -2.38 -17.55
CA PRO A 125 -10.65 -3.61 -17.55
C PRO A 125 -10.78 -4.19 -16.15
N ARG A 126 -11.87 -4.93 -15.92
CA ARG A 126 -12.01 -5.71 -14.68
C ARG A 126 -10.88 -6.78 -14.60
N PRO A 127 -10.13 -6.87 -13.50
CA PRO A 127 -9.20 -7.97 -13.27
C PRO A 127 -9.91 -9.33 -13.30
N ALA A 128 -9.18 -10.40 -13.67
CA ALA A 128 -9.72 -11.75 -13.66
C ALA A 128 -10.29 -12.11 -12.28
N PRO A 129 -11.44 -12.83 -12.19
CA PRO A 129 -12.12 -13.10 -10.93
C PRO A 129 -11.26 -13.81 -9.87
N ASP A 130 -10.32 -14.64 -10.31
CA ASP A 130 -9.51 -15.51 -9.46
C ASP A 130 -8.11 -14.95 -9.16
N ALA A 131 -7.79 -13.75 -9.64
CA ALA A 131 -6.46 -13.16 -9.46
C ALA A 131 -6.25 -12.65 -8.02
N HIS A 132 -5.05 -12.87 -7.47
CA HIS A 132 -4.69 -12.28 -6.18
C HIS A 132 -4.72 -10.73 -6.26
N THR A 133 -4.94 -10.04 -5.14
CA THR A 133 -5.08 -8.57 -5.13
C THR A 133 -3.86 -7.84 -5.72
N VAL A 134 -2.64 -8.36 -5.48
CA VAL A 134 -1.40 -7.82 -6.06
C VAL A 134 -1.40 -7.99 -7.56
N GLU A 135 -1.72 -9.17 -8.06
CA GLU A 135 -1.76 -9.50 -9.48
C GLU A 135 -2.81 -8.67 -10.20
N SER A 136 -3.98 -8.47 -9.57
CA SER A 136 -5.03 -7.58 -10.05
C SER A 136 -4.50 -6.14 -10.19
N THR A 137 -3.84 -5.62 -9.16
CA THR A 137 -3.27 -4.26 -9.20
C THR A 137 -2.18 -4.15 -10.26
N MET A 138 -1.29 -5.13 -10.35
CA MET A 138 -0.25 -5.21 -11.39
C MET A 138 -0.86 -5.29 -12.79
N ALA A 139 -1.91 -6.07 -13.01
CA ALA A 139 -2.60 -6.15 -14.30
C ALA A 139 -3.18 -4.80 -14.72
N LEU A 140 -3.76 -4.05 -13.78
CA LEU A 140 -4.23 -2.68 -14.04
C LEU A 140 -3.05 -1.74 -14.39
N MET A 141 -1.95 -1.83 -13.66
CA MET A 141 -0.76 -1.00 -13.92
C MET A 141 -0.12 -1.36 -15.27
N ARG A 142 -0.09 -2.64 -15.65
CA ARG A 142 0.35 -3.13 -16.97
C ARG A 142 -0.55 -2.61 -18.07
N TRP A 143 -1.87 -2.66 -17.88
CA TRP A 143 -2.81 -2.05 -18.83
C TRP A 143 -2.51 -0.57 -19.03
N LEU A 144 -2.16 0.16 -17.96
CA LEU A 144 -1.77 1.56 -18.05
C LEU A 144 -0.37 1.79 -18.65
N GLY A 145 0.40 0.75 -18.97
CA GLY A 145 1.69 0.85 -19.66
C GLY A 145 2.92 0.47 -18.84
N LEU A 146 2.74 -0.08 -17.63
CA LEU A 146 3.84 -0.66 -16.85
C LEU A 146 4.38 -1.92 -17.54
N GLN A 147 5.68 -1.98 -17.81
CA GLN A 147 6.37 -3.12 -18.44
C GLN A 147 7.12 -3.93 -17.37
N SER A 148 6.37 -4.59 -16.50
CA SER A 148 6.91 -5.43 -15.44
C SER A 148 6.02 -6.66 -15.28
N ASP A 149 6.61 -7.83 -15.51
CA ASP A 149 5.90 -9.11 -15.50
C ASP A 149 5.65 -9.62 -14.07
N GLU A 150 6.60 -9.38 -13.15
CA GLU A 150 6.49 -9.74 -11.75
C GLU A 150 6.50 -8.51 -10.84
N PRO A 151 5.59 -8.43 -9.83
CA PRO A 151 5.65 -7.37 -8.84
C PRO A 151 6.98 -7.46 -8.08
N PRO A 152 7.72 -6.34 -7.94
CA PRO A 152 8.88 -6.34 -7.06
C PRO A 152 8.41 -6.60 -5.63
N LYS A 153 9.37 -6.94 -4.75
CA LYS A 153 9.06 -7.11 -3.32
C LYS A 153 8.38 -5.85 -2.78
N LEU A 154 7.37 -6.08 -1.94
CA LEU A 154 6.71 -5.05 -1.14
C LEU A 154 7.78 -4.24 -0.41
N ARG A 155 7.53 -2.94 -0.30
CA ARG A 155 8.45 -2.01 0.34
C ARG A 155 7.77 -1.40 1.56
N TYR A 156 8.36 -1.63 2.72
CA TYR A 156 8.02 -0.96 3.95
C TYR A 156 9.33 -0.49 4.56
N GLU A 157 9.47 0.82 4.75
CA GLU A 157 10.67 1.41 5.32
C GLU A 157 10.54 1.41 6.84
N PHE A 158 11.59 0.95 7.52
CA PHE A 158 11.60 0.91 8.97
C PHE A 158 11.97 2.26 9.53
N HIS A 159 11.20 2.74 10.52
CA HIS A 159 11.54 3.94 11.27
C HIS A 159 12.57 3.58 12.36
N PRO A 160 13.81 4.12 12.29
CA PRO A 160 14.87 3.77 13.25
C PRO A 160 14.49 4.06 14.70
N GLU A 161 13.74 5.15 14.93
CA GLU A 161 13.25 5.53 16.26
C GLU A 161 12.26 4.50 16.82
N GLU A 162 11.38 3.96 15.98
CA GLU A 162 10.44 2.93 16.40
C GLU A 162 11.14 1.60 16.69
N ALA A 163 12.13 1.24 15.86
CA ALA A 163 12.97 0.08 16.09
C ALA A 163 13.75 0.21 17.42
N ALA A 164 14.34 1.38 17.69
CA ALA A 164 15.03 1.67 18.95
C ALA A 164 14.08 1.59 20.15
N ARG A 165 12.90 2.20 20.05
CA ARG A 165 11.84 2.12 21.07
C ARG A 165 11.42 0.69 21.35
N MET A 166 11.26 -0.13 20.31
CA MET A 166 10.89 -1.54 20.45
C MET A 166 12.02 -2.35 21.08
N ARG A 167 13.28 -2.14 20.67
CA ARG A 167 14.45 -2.76 21.30
C ARG A 167 14.54 -2.43 22.79
N GLN A 168 14.38 -1.16 23.16
CA GLN A 168 14.38 -0.73 24.55
C GLN A 168 13.25 -1.40 25.36
N LYS A 169 12.02 -1.47 24.80
CA LYS A 169 10.89 -2.15 25.45
C LYS A 169 11.13 -3.65 25.65
N LEU A 170 11.77 -4.28 24.67
CA LEU A 170 12.07 -5.71 24.71
C LEU A 170 13.28 -6.03 25.59
N ASN A 171 14.19 -5.06 25.79
CA ASN A 171 15.46 -5.20 26.49
C ASN A 171 16.30 -6.36 25.90
N ASP A 172 16.36 -6.42 24.57
CA ASP A 172 17.02 -7.47 23.78
C ASP A 172 16.58 -8.91 24.09
N ARG A 173 15.43 -9.08 24.75
CA ARG A 173 14.86 -10.40 25.03
C ARG A 173 14.24 -11.00 23.76
N PRO A 174 14.39 -12.31 23.54
CA PRO A 174 13.70 -12.99 22.45
C PRO A 174 12.18 -12.84 22.62
N TYR A 175 11.48 -12.60 21.52
CA TYR A 175 10.05 -12.37 21.52
C TYR A 175 9.37 -13.09 20.35
N ALA A 176 8.07 -13.31 20.51
CA ALA A 176 7.19 -13.75 19.44
C ALA A 176 6.03 -12.76 19.34
N VAL A 177 5.62 -12.44 18.11
CA VAL A 177 4.49 -11.54 17.86
C VAL A 177 3.26 -12.37 17.49
N MET A 178 2.13 -12.07 18.12
CA MET A 178 0.84 -12.65 17.77
C MET A 178 -0.11 -11.53 17.34
N HIS A 179 -0.84 -11.77 16.25
CA HIS A 179 -1.87 -10.85 15.76
C HIS A 179 -3.26 -11.50 15.87
N PRO A 180 -3.86 -11.59 17.07
CA PRO A 180 -5.12 -12.29 17.28
C PRO A 180 -6.35 -11.52 16.76
N GLY A 181 -6.18 -10.24 16.45
CA GLY A 181 -7.25 -9.37 15.98
C GLY A 181 -7.58 -9.59 14.50
N SER A 182 -8.87 -9.61 14.20
CA SER A 182 -9.43 -9.45 12.86
C SER A 182 -10.78 -8.73 12.98
N VAL A 183 -11.10 -7.89 11.99
CA VAL A 183 -12.41 -7.22 11.89
C VAL A 183 -13.53 -8.26 11.73
N LEU A 184 -13.26 -9.33 10.98
CA LEU A 184 -14.20 -10.43 10.77
C LEU A 184 -14.03 -11.48 11.85
N GLU A 185 -15.11 -11.77 12.57
CA GLU A 185 -15.11 -12.76 13.64
C GLU A 185 -14.76 -14.16 13.17
N THR A 186 -15.28 -14.54 12.01
CA THR A 186 -15.00 -15.83 11.37
C THR A 186 -13.54 -16.04 11.00
N LYS A 187 -12.75 -14.95 10.94
CA LYS A 187 -11.30 -14.99 10.70
C LYS A 187 -10.48 -14.90 12.00
N ARG A 188 -11.12 -14.82 13.16
CA ARG A 188 -10.44 -14.85 14.45
C ARG A 188 -10.27 -16.29 14.91
N TRP A 189 -9.04 -16.66 15.25
CA TRP A 189 -8.82 -17.91 15.97
C TRP A 189 -9.30 -17.78 17.41
N GLN A 190 -9.71 -18.90 18.01
CA GLN A 190 -10.32 -18.90 19.34
C GLN A 190 -9.35 -18.34 20.39
N ALA A 191 -9.82 -17.39 21.21
CA ALA A 191 -8.99 -16.73 22.23
C ALA A 191 -8.32 -17.72 23.18
N ARG A 192 -9.03 -18.79 23.59
CA ARG A 192 -8.48 -19.87 24.42
C ARG A 192 -7.25 -20.52 23.77
N ARG A 193 -7.30 -20.75 22.45
CA ARG A 193 -6.20 -21.40 21.73
C ARG A 193 -4.99 -20.47 21.56
N TYR A 194 -5.20 -19.15 21.41
CA TYR A 194 -4.12 -18.17 21.50
C TYR A 194 -3.44 -18.21 22.87
N GLY A 195 -4.22 -18.33 23.96
CA GLY A 195 -3.69 -18.48 25.32
C GLY A 195 -2.86 -19.76 25.49
N GLU A 196 -3.37 -20.89 24.98
CA GLU A 196 -2.66 -22.18 24.99
C GLU A 196 -1.33 -22.10 24.21
N LEU A 197 -1.33 -21.46 23.03
CA LEU A 197 -0.13 -21.24 22.23
C LEU A 197 0.89 -20.32 22.92
N ALA A 198 0.42 -19.22 23.51
CA ALA A 198 1.29 -18.30 24.26
C ALA A 198 1.95 -19.00 25.45
N GLY A 199 1.18 -19.79 26.20
CA GLY A 199 1.72 -20.61 27.30
C GLY A 199 2.72 -21.66 26.81
N CYS A 200 2.50 -22.26 25.63
CA CYS A 200 3.44 -23.20 25.03
C CYS A 200 4.77 -22.52 24.66
N LEU A 201 4.71 -21.36 23.98
CA LEU A 201 5.87 -20.58 23.58
C LEU A 201 6.66 -20.04 24.78
N ALA A 202 5.98 -19.62 25.85
CA ALA A 202 6.63 -19.16 27.07
C ALA A 202 7.42 -20.28 27.77
N ARG A 203 6.92 -21.53 27.76
CA ARG A 203 7.59 -22.68 28.39
C ARG A 203 8.71 -23.28 27.55
N ARG A 204 8.53 -23.38 26.24
CA ARG A 204 9.44 -24.11 25.33
C ARG A 204 10.36 -23.20 24.53
N GLY A 205 10.12 -21.89 24.54
CA GLY A 205 10.70 -20.97 23.56
C GLY A 205 10.10 -21.17 22.16
N PRO A 206 10.44 -20.30 21.20
CA PRO A 206 10.04 -20.48 19.81
C PRO A 206 10.70 -21.74 19.22
N PRO A 207 9.97 -22.53 18.40
CA PRO A 207 10.54 -23.68 17.68
C PRO A 207 11.79 -23.29 16.88
N GLU A 208 12.72 -24.23 16.73
CA GLU A 208 14.01 -23.99 16.04
C GLU A 208 13.82 -23.46 14.60
N LYS A 209 12.83 -23.98 13.86
CA LYS A 209 12.44 -23.48 12.53
C LYS A 209 11.90 -22.05 12.51
N LEU A 210 11.33 -21.57 13.61
CA LEU A 210 10.89 -20.18 13.78
C LEU A 210 12.03 -19.26 14.22
N ARG A 211 13.10 -19.82 14.82
CA ARG A 211 14.30 -19.04 15.14
C ARG A 211 15.00 -18.56 13.86
N GLU A 212 15.03 -19.35 12.79
CA GLU A 212 15.58 -18.93 11.49
C GLU A 212 14.75 -17.82 10.80
N GLN A 213 13.41 -17.86 10.93
CA GLN A 213 12.54 -16.79 10.41
C GLN A 213 12.57 -15.53 11.29
N LEU A 214 12.73 -15.66 12.61
CA LEU A 214 12.98 -14.54 13.53
C LEU A 214 14.39 -13.95 13.30
N LEU A 215 15.39 -14.78 13.01
CA LEU A 215 16.74 -14.36 12.66
C LEU A 215 16.77 -13.61 11.32
N CYS A 216 15.95 -13.98 10.34
CA CYS A 216 15.79 -13.20 9.10
C CYS A 216 15.25 -11.78 9.32
N TRP A 217 14.60 -11.49 10.45
CA TRP A 217 14.20 -10.13 10.84
C TRP A 217 15.27 -9.42 11.69
N VAL A 218 16.11 -10.17 12.42
CA VAL A 218 17.25 -9.62 13.17
C VAL A 218 18.44 -9.32 12.24
N SER A 219 18.63 -10.06 11.15
CA SER A 219 19.77 -9.92 10.23
C SER A 219 19.63 -8.82 9.17
N VAL A 220 18.47 -8.15 9.08
CA VAL A 220 18.29 -6.94 8.24
C VAL A 220 18.78 -5.67 8.96
N PHE A 221 19.26 -5.78 10.20
CA PHE A 221 20.10 -4.74 10.79
C PHE A 221 21.53 -4.94 10.30
N PRO A 222 22.07 -4.10 9.38
CA PRO A 222 23.50 -4.07 9.21
C PRO A 222 24.08 -3.63 10.55
N SER A 223 24.93 -4.48 11.12
CA SER A 223 25.81 -4.13 12.22
C SER A 223 26.60 -2.88 11.82
N LEU A 224 26.24 -1.73 12.38
CA LEU A 224 27.07 -0.53 12.31
C LEU A 224 28.35 -0.83 13.12
N PRO A 225 29.54 -0.67 12.54
CA PRO A 225 30.79 -0.88 13.26
C PRO A 225 30.96 0.19 14.34
N SER A 226 31.55 -0.26 15.45
CA SER A 226 31.93 0.48 16.65
C SER A 226 32.79 1.72 16.40
#